data_AF-A0A538AHB3-F1
#
_entry.id   AF-A0A538AHB3-F1
#
_cell.length_a   1.000
_cell.length_b   1.000
_cell.length_c   1.000
_cell.angle_alpha   90.00
_cell.angle_beta   90.00
_cell.angle_gamma   90.00
#
_symmetry.space_group_name_H-M   'P 1'
#
loop_
_entity.id
_entity.type
_entity.pdbx_description
1 polymer ?
#
loop_
_entity_poly.entity_id
_entity_poly.type
_entity_poly.pdbx_seq_one_letter_code
_entity_poly.pdbx_strand_id
1 'polypeptide(L)'
;MFSPLTEPRFALAVETIYEGYLVHYGRPRLFAPGDGDTVLLLGDYLYAQGLVRLAAAGSVEAVADMGELISLCAQLRAEGSGDDGPAWAASVAQLGQGVLRETDDPQSLRARAEEAAGAEAVENALAAHGQRVG
;
A
#
# COMPACT_ATOMS: atom_id res chain seq x y z
N MET A 1 8.83 0.29 -2.89
CA MET A 1 8.29 1.66 -3.04
C MET A 1 7.23 1.57 -4.10
N PHE A 2 6.05 2.15 -3.87
CA PHE A 2 4.89 2.00 -4.76
C PHE A 2 4.49 3.30 -5.46
N SER A 3 4.93 4.46 -4.98
CA SER A 3 4.63 5.76 -5.60
C SER A 3 4.92 5.86 -7.10
N PRO A 4 5.92 5.18 -7.70
CA PRO A 4 6.11 5.23 -9.15
C PRO A 4 4.96 4.61 -9.96
N LEU A 5 4.07 3.83 -9.33
CA LEU A 5 2.93 3.21 -10.00
C LEU A 5 1.70 4.14 -10.07
N THR A 6 1.67 5.25 -9.33
CA THR A 6 0.49 6.13 -9.25
C THR A 6 0.74 7.49 -9.89
N GLU A 7 -0.32 8.30 -10.01
CA GLU A 7 -0.20 9.69 -10.42
C GLU A 7 0.67 10.51 -9.42
N PRO A 8 1.49 11.47 -9.90
CA PRO A 8 2.38 12.25 -9.04
C PRO A 8 1.69 12.97 -7.87
N ARG A 9 0.41 13.35 -8.04
CA ARG A 9 -0.39 14.01 -6.98
C ARG A 9 -0.67 13.11 -5.77
N PHE A 10 -0.66 11.79 -5.95
CA PHE A 10 -0.92 10.83 -4.89
C PHE A 10 0.36 10.22 -4.29
N ALA A 11 1.51 10.37 -4.96
CA ALA A 11 2.77 9.73 -4.59
C ALA A 11 3.15 9.90 -3.10
N LEU A 12 3.10 11.12 -2.57
CA LEU A 12 3.45 11.37 -1.16
C LEU A 12 2.46 10.68 -0.20
N ALA A 13 1.18 10.69 -0.53
CA ALA A 13 0.16 10.07 0.30
C ALA A 13 0.34 8.54 0.33
N VAL A 14 0.51 7.92 -0.85
CA VAL A 14 0.82 6.48 -0.99
C VAL A 14 2.02 6.09 -0.15
N GLU A 15 3.12 6.84 -0.24
CA GLU A 15 4.35 6.50 0.50
C GLU A 15 4.23 6.75 2.00
N THR A 16 3.39 7.70 2.42
CA THR A 16 3.07 7.89 3.84
C THR A 16 2.29 6.69 4.38
N ILE A 17 1.29 6.21 3.64
CA ILE A 17 0.52 5.01 4.03
C ILE A 17 1.43 3.78 4.01
N TYR A 18 2.24 3.61 2.96
CA TYR A 18 3.17 2.47 2.88
C TYR A 18 4.22 2.49 4.00
N GLU A 19 4.68 3.66 4.44
CA GLU A 19 5.55 3.74 5.62
C GLU A 19 4.82 3.29 6.90
N GLY A 20 3.55 3.68 7.09
CA GLY A 20 2.72 3.20 8.20
C GLY A 20 2.54 1.68 8.18
N TYR A 21 2.32 1.13 6.98
CA TYR A 21 2.25 -0.32 6.78
C TYR A 21 3.56 -1.02 7.15
N LEU A 22 4.72 -0.46 6.76
CA LEU A 22 6.02 -1.02 7.14
C LEU A 22 6.29 -0.92 8.64
N VAL A 23 5.78 0.11 9.31
CA VAL A 23 5.82 0.21 10.78
C VAL A 23 5.05 -0.95 11.41
N HIS A 24 3.88 -1.29 10.90
CA HIS A 24 3.06 -2.38 11.42
C HIS A 24 3.61 -3.77 11.10
N TYR A 25 4.07 -4.00 9.86
CA TYR A 25 4.24 -5.36 9.32
C TYR A 25 5.61 -5.66 8.71
N GLY A 26 6.55 -4.72 8.75
CA GLY A 26 7.83 -4.90 8.07
C GLY A 26 8.97 -4.08 8.67
N ARG A 27 9.84 -3.60 7.79
CA ARG A 27 11.02 -2.79 8.14
C ARG A 27 10.83 -1.35 7.65
N PRO A 28 10.49 -0.40 8.54
CA PRO A 28 10.34 1.00 8.20
C PRO A 28 11.58 1.59 7.52
N ARG A 29 11.40 2.64 6.74
CA ARG A 29 12.48 3.36 6.07
C ARG A 29 12.98 4.55 6.87
N LEU A 30 12.06 5.24 7.54
CA LEU A 30 12.29 6.57 8.10
C LEU A 30 12.30 6.56 9.63
N PHE A 31 11.79 5.51 10.25
CA PHE A 31 11.57 5.46 11.68
C PHE A 31 12.21 4.22 12.32
N ALA A 32 12.64 4.38 13.57
CA ALA A 32 13.13 3.30 14.43
C ALA A 32 12.41 3.37 15.79
N PRO A 33 11.10 2.99 15.83
CA PRO A 33 10.32 3.06 17.06
C PRO A 33 10.91 2.14 18.14
N GLY A 34 10.90 2.61 19.39
CA GLY A 34 11.60 1.96 20.50
C GLY A 34 10.85 0.80 21.15
N ASP A 35 9.51 0.77 21.05
CA ASP A 35 8.64 -0.25 21.63
C ASP A 35 7.39 -0.50 20.77
N GLY A 36 6.63 -1.55 21.12
CA GLY A 36 5.44 -1.98 20.38
C GLY A 36 4.28 -1.00 20.43
N ASP A 37 4.10 -0.25 21.52
CA ASP A 37 3.03 0.73 21.64
C ASP A 37 3.30 1.94 20.71
N THR A 38 4.56 2.35 20.62
CA THR A 38 5.02 3.39 19.69
C THR A 38 4.89 2.94 18.25
N VAL A 39 5.19 1.67 17.94
CA VAL A 39 4.95 1.07 16.61
C VAL A 39 3.48 1.23 16.23
N LEU A 40 2.57 0.77 17.09
CA LEU A 40 1.13 0.80 16.82
C LEU A 40 0.63 2.23 16.54
N LEU A 41 0.92 3.17 17.45
CA LEU A 41 0.45 4.55 17.32
C LEU A 41 1.08 5.27 16.12
N LEU A 42 2.37 5.04 15.84
CA LEU A 42 3.04 5.64 14.70
C LEU A 42 2.48 5.10 13.38
N GLY A 43 2.24 3.80 13.28
CA GLY A 43 1.64 3.18 12.09
C GLY A 43 0.25 3.77 11.81
N ASP A 44 -0.60 3.87 12.85
CA ASP A 44 -1.95 4.43 12.74
C ASP A 44 -1.93 5.92 12.36
N TYR A 45 -1.01 6.68 12.95
CA TYR A 45 -0.82 8.08 12.60
C TYR A 45 -0.44 8.25 11.12
N LEU A 46 0.48 7.42 10.62
CA LEU A 46 0.93 7.48 9.22
C LEU A 46 -0.19 7.09 8.24
N TYR A 47 -0.98 6.06 8.56
CA TYR A 47 -2.19 5.74 7.79
C TYR A 47 -3.16 6.92 7.74
N ALA A 48 -3.54 7.46 8.90
CA ALA A 48 -4.47 8.60 8.97
C ALA A 48 -3.94 9.81 8.20
N GLN A 49 -2.66 10.15 8.36
CA GLN A 49 -2.03 11.27 7.68
C GLN A 49 -1.97 11.08 6.16
N GLY A 50 -1.74 9.85 5.70
CA GLY A 50 -1.78 9.50 4.28
C GLY A 50 -3.19 9.65 3.68
N LEU A 51 -4.21 9.14 4.36
CA LEU A 51 -5.62 9.29 3.93
C LEU A 51 -6.06 10.76 3.88
N VAL A 52 -5.65 11.58 4.86
CA VAL A 52 -5.89 13.04 4.83
C VAL A 52 -5.26 13.68 3.59
N ARG A 53 -4.07 13.25 3.17
CA ARG A 53 -3.42 13.76 1.96
C ARG A 53 -4.15 13.35 0.69
N LEU A 54 -4.64 12.12 0.60
CA LEU A 54 -5.48 11.67 -0.52
C LEU A 54 -6.77 12.47 -0.63
N ALA A 55 -7.46 12.65 0.49
CA ALA A 55 -8.67 13.47 0.55
C ALA A 55 -8.39 14.92 0.11
N ALA A 56 -7.29 15.52 0.55
CA ALA A 56 -6.88 16.86 0.14
C ALA A 56 -6.50 16.95 -1.35
N ALA A 57 -6.06 15.84 -1.96
CA ALA A 57 -5.81 15.74 -3.40
C ALA A 57 -7.10 15.52 -4.23
N GLY A 58 -8.27 15.44 -3.57
CA GLY A 58 -9.59 15.51 -4.21
C GLY A 58 -10.14 14.20 -4.72
N SER A 59 -9.71 13.04 -4.19
CA SER A 59 -10.30 11.74 -4.56
C SER A 59 -10.76 10.97 -3.32
N VAL A 60 -12.08 10.85 -3.17
CA VAL A 60 -12.71 10.05 -2.10
C VAL A 60 -12.61 8.56 -2.44
N GLU A 61 -12.65 8.23 -3.72
CA GLU A 61 -12.48 6.88 -4.25
C GLU A 61 -11.08 6.35 -3.92
N ALA A 62 -10.04 7.17 -4.07
CA ALA A 62 -8.68 6.80 -3.67
C ALA A 62 -8.55 6.54 -2.16
N VAL A 63 -9.29 7.29 -1.33
CA VAL A 63 -9.36 7.04 0.13
C VAL A 63 -10.04 5.70 0.40
N ALA A 64 -11.14 5.39 -0.29
CA ALA A 64 -11.85 4.12 -0.15
C ALA A 64 -10.96 2.93 -0.55
N ASP A 65 -10.31 3.00 -1.71
CA ASP A 65 -9.39 1.96 -2.20
C ASP A 65 -8.24 1.70 -1.21
N MET A 66 -7.69 2.74 -0.59
CA MET A 66 -6.65 2.58 0.43
C MET A 66 -7.18 1.98 1.73
N GLY A 67 -8.40 2.31 2.14
CA GLY A 67 -9.05 1.67 3.30
C GLY A 67 -9.28 0.17 3.07
N GLU A 68 -9.70 -0.21 1.86
CA GLU A 68 -9.86 -1.60 1.45
C GLU A 68 -8.51 -2.33 1.45
N LEU A 69 -7.47 -1.72 0.87
CA LEU A 69 -6.13 -2.29 0.85
C LEU A 69 -5.57 -2.51 2.26
N ILE A 70 -5.67 -1.51 3.15
CA ILE A 70 -5.21 -1.63 4.54
C ILE A 70 -5.92 -2.79 5.23
N SER A 71 -7.23 -2.93 5.01
CA SER A 71 -8.05 -3.99 5.61
C SER A 71 -7.64 -5.37 5.09
N LEU A 72 -7.46 -5.52 3.78
CA LEU A 72 -7.00 -6.77 3.16
C LEU A 72 -5.60 -7.16 3.65
N CYS A 73 -4.66 -6.22 3.67
CA CYS A 73 -3.31 -6.44 4.20
C CYS A 73 -3.33 -6.90 5.66
N ALA A 74 -4.13 -6.24 6.51
CA ALA A 74 -4.25 -6.64 7.91
C ALA A 74 -4.80 -8.07 8.06
N GLN A 75 -5.77 -8.45 7.23
CA GLN A 75 -6.29 -9.82 7.18
C GLN A 75 -5.21 -10.82 6.75
N LEU A 76 -4.55 -10.60 5.62
CA LEU A 76 -3.50 -11.50 5.09
C LEU A 76 -2.34 -11.68 6.08
N ARG A 77 -1.97 -10.61 6.80
CA ARG A 77 -0.93 -10.66 7.84
C ARG A 77 -1.40 -11.43 9.07
N ALA A 78 -2.65 -11.31 9.47
CA ALA A 78 -3.22 -12.09 10.57
C ALA A 78 -3.33 -13.59 10.23
N GLU A 79 -3.62 -13.92 8.98
CA GLU A 79 -3.71 -15.31 8.48
C GLU A 79 -2.34 -15.93 8.18
N GLY A 80 -1.26 -15.13 8.17
CA GLY A 80 0.10 -15.58 7.94
C GLY A 80 0.44 -15.88 6.47
N SER A 81 -0.39 -15.44 5.51
CA SER A 81 -0.12 -15.62 4.08
C SER A 81 0.97 -14.67 3.58
N GLY A 82 0.97 -13.42 4.07
CA GLY A 82 2.02 -12.42 3.82
C GLY A 82 2.20 -11.96 2.36
N ASP A 83 1.37 -12.45 1.43
CA ASP A 83 1.43 -12.11 0.00
C ASP A 83 0.49 -10.94 -0.35
N ASP A 84 0.77 -9.77 0.22
CA ASP A 84 0.02 -8.53 -0.01
C ASP A 84 0.66 -7.62 -1.08
N GLY A 85 1.81 -8.01 -1.63
CA GLY A 85 2.52 -7.27 -2.68
C GLY A 85 1.66 -6.99 -3.92
N PRO A 86 0.99 -8.00 -4.51
CA PRO A 86 0.10 -7.81 -5.66
C PRO A 86 -1.07 -6.85 -5.36
N ALA A 87 -1.67 -6.94 -4.16
CA ALA A 87 -2.72 -6.03 -3.73
C ALA A 87 -2.23 -4.59 -3.64
N TRP A 88 -1.04 -4.36 -3.08
CA TRP A 88 -0.39 -3.05 -3.08
C TRP A 88 -0.16 -2.51 -4.50
N ALA A 89 0.43 -3.33 -5.38
CA ALA A 89 0.75 -2.91 -6.73
C ALA A 89 -0.50 -2.51 -7.52
N ALA A 90 -1.54 -3.34 -7.50
CA ALA A 90 -2.79 -3.09 -8.21
C ALA A 90 -3.53 -1.86 -7.67
N SER A 91 -3.66 -1.76 -6.35
CA SER A 91 -4.39 -0.65 -5.71
C SER A 91 -3.73 0.70 -5.95
N VAL A 92 -2.40 0.75 -6.00
CA VAL A 92 -1.66 1.98 -6.27
C VAL A 92 -1.67 2.33 -7.76
N ALA A 93 -1.55 1.32 -8.63
CA ALA A 93 -1.57 1.51 -10.08
C ALA A 93 -2.95 1.95 -10.61
N GLN A 94 -4.03 1.48 -9.98
CA GLN A 94 -5.41 1.79 -10.35
C GLN A 94 -6.14 2.60 -9.26
N LEU A 95 -5.41 3.46 -8.55
CA LEU A 95 -5.93 4.18 -7.40
C LEU A 95 -7.18 5.01 -7.76
N GLY A 96 -8.27 4.77 -7.03
CA GLY A 96 -9.58 5.38 -7.24
C GLY A 96 -10.49 4.61 -8.22
N GLN A 97 -10.06 3.45 -8.71
CA GLN A 97 -10.83 2.61 -9.63
C GLN A 97 -11.46 1.38 -8.95
N GLY A 98 -11.16 1.10 -7.68
CA GLY A 98 -11.83 0.02 -6.95
C GLY A 98 -11.39 -1.40 -7.27
N VAL A 99 -10.13 -1.59 -7.66
CA VAL A 99 -9.63 -2.88 -8.16
C VAL A 99 -9.87 -4.06 -7.21
N LEU A 100 -9.76 -3.83 -5.89
CA LEU A 100 -9.94 -4.88 -4.87
C LEU A 100 -11.40 -5.31 -4.69
N ARG A 101 -12.37 -4.50 -5.13
CA ARG A 101 -13.80 -4.89 -5.13
C ARG A 101 -14.11 -5.89 -6.24
N GLU A 102 -13.27 -5.95 -7.26
CA GLU A 102 -13.46 -6.81 -8.42
C GLU A 102 -12.76 -8.16 -8.25
N THR A 103 -11.61 -8.17 -7.57
CA THR A 103 -10.84 -9.40 -7.35
C THR A 103 -9.82 -9.22 -6.21
N ASP A 104 -9.60 -10.28 -5.44
CA ASP A 104 -8.52 -10.43 -4.46
C ASP A 104 -7.48 -11.48 -4.92
N ASP A 105 -7.62 -12.04 -6.12
CA ASP A 105 -6.70 -13.03 -6.68
C ASP A 105 -5.34 -12.38 -7.00
N PRO A 106 -4.22 -12.84 -6.40
CA PRO A 106 -2.91 -12.21 -6.56
C PRO A 106 -2.43 -12.14 -8.02
N GLN A 107 -2.71 -13.17 -8.83
CA GLN A 107 -2.29 -13.20 -10.23
C GLN A 107 -3.05 -12.16 -11.07
N SER A 108 -4.36 -12.07 -10.87
CA SER A 108 -5.22 -11.08 -11.52
C SER A 108 -4.85 -9.65 -11.12
N LEU A 109 -4.56 -9.42 -9.84
CA LEU A 109 -4.10 -8.12 -9.32
C LEU A 109 -2.76 -7.71 -9.94
N ARG A 110 -1.80 -8.64 -10.00
CA ARG A 110 -0.51 -8.38 -10.65
C ARG A 110 -0.70 -8.00 -12.11
N ALA A 111 -1.47 -8.77 -12.88
CA ALA A 111 -1.72 -8.49 -14.30
C ALA A 111 -2.32 -7.08 -14.51
N ARG A 112 -3.28 -6.68 -13.67
CA ARG A 112 -3.88 -5.34 -13.70
C ARG A 112 -2.90 -4.22 -13.38
N ALA A 113 -2.01 -4.44 -12.42
CA ALA A 113 -0.95 -3.49 -12.10
C ALA A 113 0.01 -3.33 -13.28
N GLU A 114 0.42 -4.44 -13.91
CA GLU A 114 1.34 -4.44 -15.05
C GLU A 114 0.72 -3.76 -16.28
N GLU A 115 -0.58 -3.97 -16.52
CA GLU A 115 -1.33 -3.28 -17.57
C GLU A 115 -1.38 -1.76 -17.34
N ALA A 116 -1.62 -1.32 -16.09
CA ALA A 116 -1.79 0.09 -15.77
C ALA A 116 -0.46 0.88 -15.66
N ALA A 117 0.59 0.26 -15.09
CA ALA A 117 1.84 0.95 -14.74
C ALA A 117 3.09 0.39 -15.42
N GLY A 118 2.96 -0.70 -16.19
CA GLY A 118 4.06 -1.37 -16.87
C GLY A 118 4.77 -2.43 -16.02
N ALA A 119 5.10 -3.57 -16.65
CA ALA A 119 5.66 -4.74 -15.97
C ALA A 119 6.98 -4.46 -15.21
N GLU A 120 7.88 -3.66 -15.79
CA GLU A 120 9.16 -3.33 -15.16
C GLU A 120 8.97 -2.52 -13.87
N ALA A 121 8.07 -1.54 -13.87
CA ALA A 121 7.79 -0.71 -12.69
C ALA A 121 7.17 -1.54 -11.57
N VAL A 122 6.24 -2.43 -11.91
CA VAL A 122 5.60 -3.35 -10.96
C VAL A 122 6.62 -4.31 -10.37
N GLU A 123 7.46 -4.94 -11.19
CA GLU A 123 8.50 -5.86 -10.71
C GLU A 123 9.47 -5.16 -9.74
N ASN A 124 9.92 -3.95 -10.08
CA ASN A 124 10.78 -3.14 -9.21
C ASN A 124 10.09 -2.81 -7.87
N ALA A 125 8.79 -2.48 -7.90
CA ALA A 125 8.03 -2.20 -6.69
C ALA A 125 7.87 -3.43 -5.79
N LEU A 126 7.54 -4.59 -6.39
CA LEU A 126 7.38 -5.87 -5.69
C LEU A 126 8.70 -6.37 -5.11
N ALA A 127 9.80 -6.30 -5.87
CA ALA A 127 11.13 -6.66 -5.38
C ALA A 127 11.53 -5.78 -4.17
N ALA A 128 11.29 -4.47 -4.25
CA ALA A 128 11.55 -3.56 -3.15
C ALA A 128 10.63 -3.81 -1.94
N HIS A 129 9.40 -4.27 -2.16
CA HIS A 129 8.47 -4.64 -1.09
C HIS A 129 8.93 -5.92 -0.38
N GLY A 130 9.26 -6.98 -1.12
CA GLY A 130 9.72 -8.26 -0.56
C GLY A 130 10.97 -8.12 0.34
N GLN A 131 11.86 -7.18 0.06
CA GLN A 131 13.02 -6.87 0.92
C GLN A 131 12.64 -6.29 2.30
N ARG A 132 11.40 -5.82 2.48
CA ARG A 132 10.94 -5.11 3.67
C ARG A 132 9.99 -5.90 4.54
N VAL A 133 9.28 -6.88 3.99
CA VAL A 133 8.21 -7.61 4.68
C VAL A 133 8.48 -9.11 4.84
N GLY A 134 9.74 -9.53 4.63
CA GLY A 134 10.24 -10.87 4.89
C GLY A 134 10.80 -11.07 6.29
#